data_AF-A0A7S1JWK6-F1
#
_entry.id   AF-A0A7S1JWK6-F1
#
_cell.length_a   1.000
_cell.length_b   1.000
_cell.length_c   1.000
_cell.angle_alpha   90.00
_cell.angle_beta   90.00
_cell.angle_gamma   90.00
#
_symmetry.space_group_name_H-M   'P 1'
#
loop_
_entity.id
_entity.type
_entity.pdbx_description
1 polymer ?
#
loop_
_entity_poly.entity_id
_entity_poly.type
_entity_poly.pdbx_seq_one_letter_code
_entity_poly.pdbx_strand_id
1 'polypeptide(L)'
;AIGALRVRGIPLPPSWRYGCLSFAIDSPTNGPSLYAKSDANFSVPVVLPQWSSRQLQRDVINTLIDDGADVNAGQGYTRPIQVAVAAGNLTAVETLLALKPVMARWKQNSYVLMQLPTHLNLQHIREAARPVTREYEAALTSIYHRLIQHDSRLSLWWDERENNLVHWAAKFPPVFSQSFINAYLSLITSHGANIRVNLITGRDGYGRQLPGSTPLYMAAEHGSPCVAHWLCRQLTAEDIN
;
A
#
# COMPACT_ATOMS: atom_id res chain seq x y z
N ALA A 1 -21.33 -2.19 -7.98
CA ALA A 1 -20.84 -2.83 -9.22
C ALA A 1 -19.32 -2.99 -9.17
N ILE A 2 -18.76 -4.06 -9.77
CA ILE A 2 -17.30 -4.29 -9.89
C ILE A 2 -16.94 -4.31 -11.38
N GLY A 3 -15.93 -3.53 -11.75
CA GLY A 3 -15.41 -3.42 -13.11
C GLY A 3 -13.92 -3.69 -13.18
N ALA A 4 -13.37 -3.67 -14.39
CA ALA A 4 -11.95 -3.88 -14.60
C ALA A 4 -11.44 -3.02 -15.77
N LEU A 5 -10.19 -2.61 -15.68
CA LEU A 5 -9.55 -1.78 -16.70
C LEU A 5 -8.65 -2.62 -17.61
N ARG A 6 -8.70 -2.31 -18.90
CA ARG A 6 -7.98 -3.02 -19.94
C ARG A 6 -7.63 -2.07 -21.07
N VAL A 7 -6.43 -2.23 -21.62
CA VAL A 7 -6.03 -1.53 -22.85
C VAL A 7 -6.84 -2.07 -24.03
N ARG A 8 -7.37 -1.16 -24.86
CA ARG A 8 -8.15 -1.52 -26.04
C ARG A 8 -7.38 -2.48 -26.94
N GLY A 9 -8.04 -3.52 -27.43
CA GLY A 9 -7.45 -4.50 -28.38
C GLY A 9 -6.73 -5.68 -27.74
N ILE A 10 -6.60 -5.71 -26.41
CA ILE A 10 -6.06 -6.88 -25.71
C ILE A 10 -7.20 -7.92 -25.56
N PRO A 11 -6.97 -9.25 -25.61
CA PRO A 11 -7.98 -10.30 -25.37
C PRO A 11 -7.91 -11.04 -24.00
N LEU A 12 -6.78 -10.95 -23.29
CA LEU A 12 -6.56 -11.46 -21.91
C LEU A 12 -7.44 -10.89 -20.76
N PRO A 13 -7.95 -11.72 -19.84
CA PRO A 13 -8.73 -11.25 -18.70
C PRO A 13 -7.94 -10.25 -17.83
N PRO A 14 -8.62 -9.24 -17.26
CA PRO A 14 -7.96 -8.26 -16.42
C PRO A 14 -7.49 -8.88 -15.11
N SER A 15 -6.29 -8.49 -14.66
CA SER A 15 -5.71 -8.91 -13.38
C SER A 15 -6.33 -8.18 -12.18
N TRP A 16 -6.89 -6.99 -12.41
CA TRP A 16 -7.40 -6.10 -11.37
C TRP A 16 -8.89 -5.88 -11.51
N ARG A 17 -9.61 -5.94 -10.40
CA ARG A 17 -11.05 -5.68 -10.33
C ARG A 17 -11.33 -4.58 -9.30
N TYR A 18 -11.92 -3.48 -9.76
CA TYR A 18 -12.17 -2.27 -8.99
C TYR A 18 -13.66 -2.10 -8.74
N GLY A 19 -14.04 -1.72 -7.52
CA GLY A 19 -15.38 -1.22 -7.25
C GLY A 19 -15.65 0.11 -7.97
N CYS A 20 -16.91 0.44 -8.18
CA CYS A 20 -17.29 1.74 -8.78
C CYS A 20 -16.72 2.93 -8.00
N LEU A 21 -16.62 2.83 -6.67
CA LEU A 21 -16.03 3.87 -5.81
C LEU A 21 -14.55 4.14 -6.13
N SER A 22 -13.78 3.12 -6.54
CA SER A 22 -12.38 3.31 -6.90
C SER A 22 -12.21 4.24 -8.10
N PHE A 23 -13.20 4.34 -8.97
CA PHE A 23 -13.19 5.28 -10.11
C PHE A 23 -13.58 6.71 -9.74
N ALA A 24 -14.14 6.93 -8.54
CA ALA A 24 -14.40 8.27 -8.02
C ALA A 24 -13.17 8.87 -7.29
N ILE A 25 -12.09 8.11 -7.14
CA ILE A 25 -10.89 8.50 -6.40
C ILE A 25 -9.81 8.96 -7.38
N ASP A 26 -9.66 10.27 -7.52
CA ASP A 26 -8.53 10.90 -8.21
C ASP A 26 -7.28 10.99 -7.30
N SER A 27 -6.16 11.40 -7.87
CA SER A 27 -4.90 11.64 -7.16
C SER A 27 -4.59 13.15 -7.12
N PRO A 28 -4.51 13.79 -5.95
CA PRO A 28 -4.13 15.19 -5.82
C PRO A 28 -2.74 15.51 -6.40
N THR A 29 -1.83 14.53 -6.39
CA THR A 29 -0.46 14.64 -6.92
C THR A 29 -0.34 14.16 -8.37
N ASN A 30 -1.46 13.88 -9.04
CA ASN A 30 -1.51 13.33 -10.40
C ASN A 30 -0.75 12.00 -10.58
N GLY A 31 -0.55 11.25 -9.49
CA GLY A 31 0.00 9.90 -9.50
C GLY A 31 -1.06 8.86 -9.89
N PRO A 32 -0.64 7.74 -10.49
CA PRO A 32 -1.56 6.66 -10.81
C PRO A 32 -1.93 5.86 -9.57
N SER A 33 -3.22 5.60 -9.39
CA SER A 33 -3.77 4.71 -8.35
C SER A 33 -4.51 3.51 -8.94
N LEU A 34 -4.80 3.54 -10.24
CA LEU A 34 -5.49 2.51 -11.00
C LEU A 34 -4.60 1.96 -12.10
N TYR A 35 -4.81 0.70 -12.46
CA TYR A 35 -4.02 0.02 -13.46
C TYR A 35 -4.89 -0.77 -14.43
N ALA A 36 -4.58 -0.65 -15.72
CA ALA A 36 -5.23 -1.38 -16.80
C ALA A 36 -4.33 -2.52 -17.29
N LYS A 37 -4.92 -3.68 -17.59
CA LYS A 37 -4.18 -4.82 -18.16
C LYS A 37 -3.72 -4.49 -19.59
N SER A 38 -2.42 -4.61 -19.88
CA SER A 38 -1.85 -4.35 -21.23
C SER A 38 -1.44 -5.61 -21.98
N ASP A 39 -0.77 -6.56 -21.34
CA ASP A 39 -0.39 -7.85 -21.94
C ASP A 39 -0.27 -8.92 -20.86
N ALA A 40 0.26 -10.10 -21.18
CA ALA A 40 0.37 -11.23 -20.24
C ALA A 40 1.09 -10.85 -18.94
N ASN A 41 2.12 -10.01 -19.02
CA ASN A 41 3.03 -9.72 -17.93
C ASN A 41 2.95 -8.27 -17.43
N PHE A 42 2.32 -7.36 -18.18
CA PHE A 42 2.33 -5.94 -17.86
C PHE A 42 0.93 -5.33 -17.62
N SER A 43 0.93 -4.28 -16.82
CA SER A 43 -0.17 -3.35 -16.60
C SER A 43 0.31 -1.93 -16.91
N VAL A 44 -0.60 -1.06 -17.35
CA VAL A 44 -0.33 0.37 -17.52
C VAL A 44 -1.03 1.19 -16.44
N PRO A 45 -0.36 2.23 -15.92
CA PRO A 45 -0.98 3.16 -14.99
C PRO A 45 -2.13 3.92 -15.66
N VAL A 46 -3.19 4.18 -14.90
CA VAL A 46 -4.31 5.01 -15.32
C VAL A 46 -4.41 6.18 -14.36
N VAL A 47 -4.28 7.38 -14.92
CA VAL A 47 -4.45 8.65 -14.21
C VAL A 47 -5.83 9.18 -14.56
N LEU A 48 -6.68 9.32 -13.54
CA LEU A 48 -8.00 9.92 -13.69
C LEU A 48 -7.91 11.44 -13.67
N PRO A 49 -8.82 12.14 -14.37
CA PRO A 49 -8.93 13.60 -14.23
C PRO A 49 -9.25 13.96 -12.78
N GLN A 50 -8.70 15.08 -12.31
CA GLN A 50 -8.98 15.56 -10.97
C GLN A 50 -10.39 16.15 -10.89
N TRP A 51 -11.05 15.95 -9.75
CA TRP A 51 -12.27 16.65 -9.44
C TRP A 51 -12.01 18.14 -9.26
N SER A 52 -12.97 18.97 -9.69
CA SER A 52 -12.88 20.44 -9.56
C SER A 52 -12.77 20.91 -8.11
N SER A 53 -13.23 20.11 -7.14
CA SER A 53 -13.01 20.33 -5.72
C SER A 53 -13.01 19.03 -4.93
N ARG A 54 -12.38 19.08 -3.74
CA ARG A 54 -12.43 17.96 -2.77
C ARG A 54 -13.84 17.73 -2.22
N GLN A 55 -14.64 18.79 -2.11
CA GLN A 55 -16.04 18.68 -1.69
C GLN A 55 -16.85 17.90 -2.72
N LEU A 56 -16.71 18.23 -4.02
CA LEU A 56 -17.38 17.50 -5.09
C LEU A 56 -17.02 16.00 -5.07
N GLN A 57 -15.74 15.67 -4.92
CA GLN A 57 -15.32 14.27 -4.82
C GLN A 57 -16.00 13.56 -3.63
N ARG A 58 -16.02 14.20 -2.47
CA ARG A 58 -16.69 13.67 -1.27
C ARG A 58 -18.17 13.44 -1.52
N ASP A 59 -18.86 14.40 -2.12
CA ASP A 59 -20.28 14.32 -2.42
C ASP A 59 -20.59 13.18 -3.41
N VAL A 60 -19.75 13.00 -4.44
CA VAL A 60 -19.84 11.89 -5.38
C VAL A 60 -19.61 10.55 -4.69
N ILE A 61 -18.58 10.43 -3.85
CA ILE A 61 -18.31 9.21 -3.08
C ILE A 61 -19.50 8.86 -2.18
N ASN A 62 -20.03 9.84 -1.43
CA ASN A 62 -21.18 9.63 -0.55
C ASN A 62 -22.44 9.22 -1.34
N THR A 63 -22.73 9.91 -2.45
CA THR A 63 -23.88 9.59 -3.31
C THR A 63 -23.79 8.15 -3.83
N LEU A 64 -22.62 7.73 -4.31
CA LEU A 64 -22.43 6.35 -4.77
C LEU A 64 -22.68 5.33 -3.65
N ILE A 65 -22.30 5.66 -2.42
CA ILE A 65 -22.49 4.80 -1.25
C ILE A 65 -23.96 4.74 -0.84
N ASP A 66 -24.65 5.88 -0.84
CA ASP A 66 -26.09 5.98 -0.58
C ASP A 66 -26.90 5.17 -1.61
N ASP A 67 -26.43 5.13 -2.87
CA ASP A 67 -26.97 4.29 -3.94
C ASP A 67 -26.55 2.80 -3.84
N GLY A 68 -25.88 2.39 -2.76
CA GLY A 68 -25.55 1.00 -2.46
C GLY A 68 -24.22 0.52 -3.05
N ALA A 69 -23.29 1.42 -3.41
CA ALA A 69 -21.94 1.00 -3.76
C ALA A 69 -21.23 0.35 -2.58
N ASP A 70 -20.72 -0.87 -2.81
CA ASP A 70 -19.93 -1.58 -1.81
C ASP A 70 -18.58 -0.89 -1.58
N VAL A 71 -18.43 -0.30 -0.40
CA VAL A 71 -17.23 0.38 0.11
C VAL A 71 -15.99 -0.50 0.17
N ASN A 72 -16.18 -1.82 0.13
CA ASN A 72 -15.11 -2.82 0.16
C ASN A 72 -14.97 -3.57 -1.19
N ALA A 73 -15.64 -3.13 -2.25
CA ALA A 73 -15.62 -3.80 -3.55
C ALA A 73 -14.20 -3.90 -4.13
N GLY A 74 -13.72 -5.12 -4.35
CA GLY A 74 -12.37 -5.41 -4.84
C GLY A 74 -11.59 -6.34 -3.90
N GLN A 75 -10.29 -6.52 -4.16
CA GLN A 75 -9.41 -7.37 -3.36
C GLN A 75 -8.04 -6.72 -3.21
N GLY A 76 -7.46 -6.82 -2.00
CA GLY A 76 -6.18 -6.20 -1.68
C GLY A 76 -6.16 -4.73 -2.09
N TYR A 77 -5.20 -4.38 -2.95
CA TYR A 77 -4.93 -3.02 -3.42
C TYR A 77 -6.02 -2.40 -4.33
N THR A 78 -7.01 -3.15 -4.80
CA THR A 78 -8.10 -2.58 -5.64
C THR A 78 -9.29 -2.08 -4.84
N ARG A 79 -9.29 -2.30 -3.51
CA ARG A 79 -10.32 -1.77 -2.62
C ARG A 79 -10.30 -0.24 -2.62
N PRO A 80 -11.47 0.44 -2.53
CA PRO A 80 -11.53 1.90 -2.59
C PRO A 80 -10.58 2.59 -1.59
N ILE A 81 -10.50 2.12 -0.35
CA ILE A 81 -9.59 2.71 0.65
C ILE A 81 -8.11 2.55 0.26
N GLN A 82 -7.73 1.44 -0.37
CA GLN A 82 -6.35 1.23 -0.84
C GLN A 82 -6.03 2.10 -2.04
N VAL A 83 -6.99 2.28 -2.94
CA VAL A 83 -6.88 3.21 -4.06
C VAL A 83 -6.72 4.64 -3.54
N ALA A 84 -7.43 5.03 -2.48
CA ALA A 84 -7.28 6.35 -1.84
C ALA A 84 -5.89 6.56 -1.23
N VAL A 85 -5.36 5.56 -0.51
CA VAL A 85 -3.99 5.59 0.02
C VAL A 85 -2.96 5.68 -1.11
N ALA A 86 -3.06 4.81 -2.12
CA ALA A 86 -2.16 4.82 -3.27
C ALA A 86 -2.24 6.13 -4.09
N ALA A 87 -3.41 6.77 -4.13
CA ALA A 87 -3.59 8.08 -4.76
C ALA A 87 -3.05 9.26 -3.93
N GLY A 88 -2.64 9.04 -2.68
CA GLY A 88 -2.30 10.14 -1.76
C GLY A 88 -3.52 11.04 -1.48
N ASN A 89 -4.73 10.50 -1.55
CA ASN A 89 -5.97 11.26 -1.44
C ASN A 89 -6.55 11.20 -0.01
N LEU A 90 -6.08 12.11 0.84
CA LEU A 90 -6.53 12.18 2.23
C LEU A 90 -8.05 12.40 2.37
N THR A 91 -8.65 13.23 1.51
CA THR A 91 -10.11 13.47 1.53
C THR A 91 -10.89 12.18 1.30
N ALA A 92 -10.51 11.39 0.31
CA ALA A 92 -11.16 10.10 0.04
C ALA A 92 -10.93 9.12 1.20
N VAL A 93 -9.71 9.07 1.77
CA VAL A 93 -9.42 8.25 2.96
C VAL A 93 -10.34 8.64 4.12
N GLU A 94 -10.43 9.91 4.49
CA GLU A 94 -11.27 10.37 5.60
C GLU A 94 -12.75 10.08 5.37
N THR A 95 -13.23 10.28 4.15
CA THR A 95 -14.62 10.02 3.77
C THR A 95 -14.95 8.54 3.94
N LEU A 96 -14.06 7.65 3.49
CA LEU A 96 -14.24 6.20 3.62
C LEU A 96 -14.06 5.72 5.07
N LEU A 97 -13.15 6.33 5.85
CA LEU A 97 -12.92 6.00 7.26
C LEU A 97 -14.11 6.34 8.15
N ALA A 98 -14.89 7.39 7.82
CA ALA A 98 -16.08 7.77 8.57
C ALA A 98 -17.19 6.70 8.57
N LEU A 99 -17.09 5.68 7.72
CA LEU A 99 -18.12 4.67 7.51
C LEU A 99 -17.88 3.42 8.37
N LYS A 100 -18.81 3.12 9.28
CA LYS A 100 -18.80 1.91 10.12
C LYS A 100 -18.60 0.58 9.36
N PRO A 101 -19.21 0.36 8.17
CA PRO A 101 -19.04 -0.89 7.41
C PRO A 101 -17.61 -1.13 6.91
N VAL A 102 -16.83 -0.06 6.72
CA VAL A 102 -15.43 -0.17 6.32
C VAL A 102 -14.65 -0.84 7.46
N MET A 103 -14.83 -0.39 8.70
CA MET A 103 -14.11 -0.87 9.89
C MET A 103 -14.37 -2.35 10.24
N ALA A 104 -15.61 -2.83 10.08
CA ALA A 104 -16.02 -4.15 10.59
C ALA A 104 -15.32 -5.34 9.89
N ARG A 105 -14.87 -5.16 8.65
CA ARG A 105 -14.24 -6.21 7.82
C ARG A 105 -12.74 -6.06 7.64
N TRP A 106 -12.11 -5.08 8.29
CA TRP A 106 -10.65 -4.92 8.28
C TRP A 106 -9.90 -6.14 8.82
N LYS A 107 -10.57 -7.05 9.55
CA LYS A 107 -9.97 -8.28 10.07
C LYS A 107 -9.31 -9.20 9.03
N GLN A 108 -9.64 -9.07 7.73
CA GLN A 108 -8.98 -9.80 6.65
C GLN A 108 -8.30 -8.81 5.68
N ASN A 109 -6.97 -8.82 5.66
CA ASN A 109 -6.08 -8.02 4.80
C ASN A 109 -5.94 -6.52 5.15
N SER A 110 -6.14 -6.13 6.41
CA SER A 110 -5.87 -4.77 6.95
C SER A 110 -4.41 -4.34 6.88
N TYR A 111 -3.47 -5.29 6.88
CA TYR A 111 -2.04 -5.00 6.84
C TYR A 111 -1.66 -4.14 5.62
N VAL A 112 -2.42 -4.25 4.52
CA VAL A 112 -2.17 -3.51 3.27
C VAL A 112 -2.38 -2.00 3.45
N LEU A 113 -3.19 -1.53 4.43
CA LEU A 113 -3.51 -0.10 4.61
C LEU A 113 -2.31 0.76 5.00
N MET A 114 -1.40 0.18 5.77
CA MET A 114 -0.18 0.86 6.21
C MET A 114 1.02 0.47 5.34
N GLN A 115 0.88 -0.46 4.39
CA GLN A 115 1.97 -0.76 3.48
C GLN A 115 2.28 0.44 2.60
N LEU A 116 3.57 0.73 2.44
CA LEU A 116 4.05 1.64 1.42
C LEU A 116 3.51 1.20 0.04
N PRO A 117 3.00 2.10 -0.81
CA PRO A 117 2.45 1.73 -2.12
C PRO A 117 3.47 0.97 -2.98
N THR A 118 3.37 -0.37 -2.93
CA THR A 118 4.30 -1.29 -3.61
C THR A 118 4.05 -1.36 -5.11
N HIS A 119 2.85 -0.94 -5.54
CA HIS A 119 2.47 -0.84 -6.95
C HIS A 119 3.23 0.22 -7.73
N LEU A 120 3.82 1.20 -7.06
CA LEU A 120 4.74 2.14 -7.71
C LEU A 120 6.05 1.45 -8.16
N ASN A 121 6.32 0.24 -7.66
CA ASN A 121 7.55 -0.55 -7.87
C ASN A 121 7.29 -1.92 -8.52
N LEU A 122 6.09 -2.21 -9.00
CA LEU A 122 5.85 -3.49 -9.67
C LEU A 122 6.65 -3.55 -10.98
N GLN A 123 7.51 -4.58 -11.08
CA GLN A 123 8.24 -4.96 -12.31
C GLN A 123 7.31 -5.18 -13.52
N HIS A 124 6.01 -5.33 -13.27
CA HIS A 124 4.93 -5.49 -14.23
C HIS A 124 4.35 -4.17 -14.75
N ILE A 125 4.94 -3.02 -14.42
CA ILE A 125 4.52 -1.73 -15.01
C ILE A 125 5.54 -1.31 -16.06
N ARG A 126 5.06 -1.08 -17.27
CA ARG A 126 5.90 -0.84 -18.45
C ARG A 126 6.52 0.57 -18.49
N GLU A 127 6.09 1.47 -17.61
CA GLU A 127 6.57 2.84 -17.54
C GLU A 127 7.48 3.08 -16.33
N ALA A 128 8.61 3.74 -16.60
CA ALA A 128 9.54 4.27 -15.62
C ALA A 128 8.77 4.93 -14.47
N ALA A 129 8.93 4.39 -13.27
CA ALA A 129 8.38 4.98 -12.05
C ALA A 129 8.72 6.47 -12.05
N ARG A 130 7.69 7.33 -12.21
CA ARG A 130 7.90 8.77 -12.03
C ARG A 130 8.52 8.95 -10.64
N PRO A 131 9.57 9.78 -10.50
CA PRO A 131 10.16 10.04 -9.20
C PRO A 131 9.06 10.44 -8.23
N VAL A 132 9.02 9.79 -7.07
CA VAL A 132 8.05 10.14 -6.05
C VAL A 132 8.28 11.59 -5.65
N THR A 133 7.23 12.42 -5.76
CA THR A 133 7.33 13.83 -5.41
C THR A 133 7.24 14.03 -3.90
N ARG A 134 7.81 15.12 -3.40
CA ARG A 134 7.76 15.46 -1.96
C ARG A 134 6.33 15.70 -1.48
N GLU A 135 5.47 16.21 -2.35
CA GLU A 135 4.05 16.44 -2.07
C GLU A 135 3.33 15.12 -1.84
N TYR A 136 3.67 14.07 -2.61
CA TYR A 136 3.10 12.74 -2.41
C TYR A 136 3.58 12.10 -1.11
N GLU A 137 4.87 12.23 -0.77
CA GLU A 137 5.40 11.79 0.53
C GLU A 137 4.67 12.48 1.70
N ALA A 138 4.43 13.79 1.59
CA ALA A 138 3.70 14.55 2.60
C ALA A 138 2.23 14.12 2.72
N ALA A 139 1.58 13.83 1.58
CA ALA A 139 0.22 13.31 1.55
C ALA A 139 0.12 11.92 2.20
N LEU A 140 1.03 11.00 1.85
CA LEU A 140 1.10 9.67 2.48
C LEU A 140 1.39 9.77 3.98
N THR A 141 2.28 10.66 4.39
CA THR A 141 2.58 10.89 5.81
C THR A 141 1.31 11.29 6.57
N SER A 142 0.54 12.24 6.03
CA SER A 142 -0.73 12.69 6.62
C SER A 142 -1.74 11.55 6.70
N ILE A 143 -1.83 10.73 5.65
CA ILE A 143 -2.71 9.57 5.60
C ILE A 143 -2.33 8.53 6.66
N TYR A 144 -1.06 8.16 6.78
CA TYR A 144 -0.61 7.17 7.77
C TYR A 144 -0.81 7.63 9.20
N HIS A 145 -0.55 8.92 9.48
CA HIS A 145 -0.90 9.49 10.79
C HIS A 145 -2.39 9.38 11.06
N ARG A 146 -3.25 9.70 10.07
CA ARG A 146 -4.70 9.61 10.22
C ARG A 146 -5.19 8.19 10.45
N LEU A 147 -4.62 7.22 9.73
CA LEU A 147 -4.94 5.81 9.88
C LEU A 147 -4.58 5.29 11.28
N ILE A 148 -3.37 5.58 11.77
CA ILE A 148 -2.94 5.15 13.11
C ILE A 148 -3.73 5.85 14.23
N GLN A 149 -4.07 7.14 14.06
CA GLN A 149 -4.95 7.83 15.01
C GLN A 149 -6.33 7.16 15.11
N HIS A 150 -6.83 6.62 13.99
CA HIS A 150 -8.11 5.94 13.95
C HIS A 150 -8.02 4.51 14.52
N ASP A 151 -6.95 3.77 14.21
CA ASP A 151 -6.69 2.44 14.76
C ASP A 151 -5.18 2.19 14.89
N SER A 152 -4.65 2.29 16.11
CA SER A 152 -3.22 2.10 16.39
C SER A 152 -2.77 0.65 16.19
N ARG A 153 -3.70 -0.31 16.23
CA ARG A 153 -3.41 -1.73 15.99
C ARG A 153 -3.02 -1.98 14.55
N LEU A 154 -3.26 -1.02 13.64
CA LEU A 154 -2.79 -1.06 12.25
C LEU A 154 -1.27 -1.28 12.13
N SER A 155 -0.49 -0.88 13.13
CA SER A 155 0.97 -1.09 13.16
C SER A 155 1.39 -2.52 13.54
N LEU A 156 0.50 -3.29 14.18
CA LEU A 156 0.80 -4.62 14.71
C LEU A 156 0.49 -5.75 13.71
N TRP A 157 -0.09 -5.43 12.56
CA TRP A 157 -0.53 -6.48 11.63
C TRP A 157 0.64 -7.16 10.93
N TRP A 158 0.42 -8.44 10.68
CA TRP A 158 1.22 -9.31 9.86
C TRP A 158 0.37 -9.89 8.72
N ASP A 159 1.03 -10.33 7.65
CA ASP A 159 0.37 -11.08 6.58
C ASP A 159 0.24 -12.59 6.92
N GLU A 160 -0.27 -13.37 5.98
CA GLU A 160 -0.40 -14.83 6.09
C GLU A 160 0.95 -15.58 6.24
N ARG A 161 2.07 -14.91 5.96
CA ARG A 161 3.44 -15.41 6.11
C ARG A 161 4.16 -14.78 7.30
N GLU A 162 3.39 -14.18 8.21
CA GLU A 162 3.87 -13.51 9.42
C GLU A 162 4.73 -12.25 9.15
N ASN A 163 4.80 -11.77 7.90
CA ASN A 163 5.51 -10.53 7.57
C ASN A 163 4.77 -9.33 8.16
N ASN A 164 5.40 -8.63 9.08
CA ASN A 164 4.92 -7.33 9.55
C ASN A 164 5.23 -6.20 8.56
N LEU A 165 4.77 -4.99 8.88
CA LEU A 165 4.96 -3.80 8.03
C LEU A 165 6.43 -3.43 7.75
N VAL A 166 7.36 -3.78 8.64
CA VAL A 166 8.80 -3.50 8.46
C VAL A 166 9.38 -4.42 7.39
N HIS A 167 9.00 -5.70 7.37
CA HIS A 167 9.34 -6.64 6.29
C HIS A 167 8.82 -6.14 4.94
N TRP A 168 7.57 -5.68 4.90
CA TRP A 168 6.97 -5.15 3.68
C TRP A 168 7.67 -3.88 3.17
N ALA A 169 8.09 -2.99 4.08
CA ALA A 169 8.89 -1.83 3.71
C ALA A 169 10.28 -2.22 3.17
N ALA A 170 10.88 -3.28 3.74
CA ALA A 170 12.17 -3.81 3.32
C ALA A 170 12.13 -4.54 1.97
N LYS A 171 11.01 -5.20 1.64
CA LYS A 171 10.85 -6.04 0.44
C LYS A 171 10.89 -5.29 -0.89
N PHE A 172 10.58 -3.99 -0.89
CA PHE A 172 10.53 -3.20 -2.11
C PHE A 172 11.53 -2.05 -2.04
N PRO A 173 12.47 -1.94 -3.00
CA PRO A 173 13.42 -0.83 -3.03
C PRO A 173 12.65 0.49 -2.97
N PRO A 174 12.82 1.31 -1.93
CA PRO A 174 12.00 2.50 -1.79
C PRO A 174 12.41 3.51 -2.86
N VAL A 175 11.48 3.86 -3.75
CA VAL A 175 11.54 5.09 -4.58
C VAL A 175 11.34 6.36 -3.73
N PHE A 176 11.06 6.17 -2.45
CA PHE A 176 10.88 7.22 -1.47
C PHE A 176 12.22 7.67 -0.89
N SER A 177 12.26 8.92 -0.46
CA SER A 177 13.40 9.51 0.22
C SER A 177 13.69 8.86 1.58
N GLN A 178 14.94 8.97 2.00
CA GLN A 178 15.38 8.55 3.33
C GLN A 178 14.57 9.21 4.46
N SER A 179 14.25 10.50 4.34
CA SER A 179 13.51 11.25 5.36
C SER A 179 12.10 10.70 5.56
N PHE A 180 11.41 10.38 4.46
CA PHE A 180 10.08 9.78 4.50
C PHE A 180 10.13 8.37 5.09
N ILE A 181 11.07 7.53 4.63
CA ILE A 181 11.23 6.16 5.17
C ILE A 181 11.51 6.18 6.66
N ASN A 182 12.38 7.09 7.14
CA ASN A 182 12.64 7.24 8.56
C ASN A 182 11.36 7.62 9.33
N ALA A 183 10.59 8.60 8.84
CA ALA A 183 9.36 9.04 9.49
C ALA A 183 8.31 7.91 9.54
N TYR A 184 8.12 7.19 8.44
CA TYR A 184 7.21 6.05 8.36
C TYR A 184 7.61 4.91 9.31
N LEU A 185 8.88 4.49 9.30
CA LEU A 185 9.38 3.41 10.17
C LEU A 185 9.29 3.81 11.65
N SER A 186 9.65 5.04 12.01
CA SER A 186 9.46 5.57 13.37
C SER A 186 7.99 5.61 13.79
N LEU A 187 7.08 5.96 12.86
CA LEU A 187 5.64 5.99 13.13
C LEU A 187 5.11 4.58 13.44
N ILE A 188 5.41 3.57 12.63
CA ILE A 188 4.88 2.21 12.88
C ILE A 188 5.55 1.56 14.11
N THR A 189 6.82 1.82 14.36
CA THR A 189 7.54 1.24 15.52
C THR A 189 7.14 1.87 16.85
N SER A 190 6.89 3.18 16.89
CA SER A 190 6.34 3.85 18.08
C SER A 190 4.96 3.30 18.50
N HIS A 191 4.26 2.63 17.60
CA HIS A 191 2.97 1.98 17.86
C HIS A 191 3.06 0.45 18.02
N GLY A 192 4.29 -0.10 18.08
CA GLY A 192 4.55 -1.49 18.45
C GLY A 192 4.94 -2.43 17.30
N ALA A 193 5.16 -1.93 16.09
CA ALA A 193 5.74 -2.75 15.02
C ALA A 193 7.14 -3.25 15.43
N ASN A 194 7.33 -4.57 15.45
CA ASN A 194 8.57 -5.17 15.93
C ASN A 194 9.63 -5.28 14.82
N ILE A 195 10.80 -4.70 15.04
CA ILE A 195 11.92 -4.70 14.07
C ILE A 195 12.85 -5.91 14.18
N ARG A 196 12.72 -6.70 15.26
CA ARG A 196 13.54 -7.88 15.58
C ARG A 196 12.82 -9.19 15.28
N VAL A 197 11.65 -9.13 14.64
CA VAL A 197 10.91 -10.35 14.29
C VAL A 197 11.78 -11.18 13.36
N ASN A 198 12.08 -12.39 13.79
CA ASN A 198 12.71 -13.40 12.97
C ASN A 198 11.63 -14.41 12.57
N LEU A 199 11.23 -14.39 11.30
CA LEU A 199 10.19 -15.30 10.81
C LEU A 199 10.70 -16.73 10.87
N ILE A 200 9.89 -17.65 11.40
CA ILE A 200 10.19 -19.08 11.30
C ILE A 200 9.92 -19.47 9.85
N THR A 201 10.97 -19.57 9.05
CA THR A 201 10.81 -20.00 7.66
C THR A 201 10.64 -21.51 7.59
N GLY A 202 9.76 -21.94 6.68
CA GLY A 202 9.54 -23.34 6.38
C GLY A 202 10.78 -24.01 5.80
N ARG A 203 10.67 -25.30 5.47
CA ARG A 203 11.72 -25.99 4.72
C ARG A 203 11.62 -25.67 3.24
N ASP A 204 12.75 -25.51 2.57
CA ASP A 204 12.80 -25.51 1.11
C ASP A 204 12.35 -26.88 0.54
N GLY A 205 12.19 -26.98 -0.79
CA GLY A 205 11.84 -28.23 -1.46
C GLY A 205 12.87 -29.37 -1.28
N TYR A 206 13.99 -29.11 -0.61
CA TYR A 206 15.05 -30.06 -0.27
C TYR A 206 15.10 -30.36 1.24
N GLY A 207 14.12 -29.89 2.02
CA GLY A 207 14.05 -30.15 3.46
C GLY A 207 15.00 -29.30 4.30
N ARG A 208 15.69 -28.31 3.72
CA ARG A 208 16.57 -27.39 4.46
C ARG A 208 15.72 -26.30 5.10
N GLN A 209 15.99 -26.03 6.38
CA GLN A 209 15.42 -24.87 7.02
C GLN A 209 15.94 -23.63 6.30
N LEU A 210 15.02 -22.84 5.75
CA LEU A 210 15.38 -21.55 5.22
C LEU A 210 15.91 -20.70 6.41
N PRO A 211 16.84 -19.76 6.19
CA PRO A 211 17.19 -18.81 7.23
C PRO A 211 15.93 -18.02 7.58
N GLY A 212 15.69 -17.78 8.86
CA GLY A 212 14.60 -16.92 9.27
C GLY A 212 14.81 -15.52 8.68
N SER A 213 13.77 -14.94 8.07
CA SER A 213 13.90 -13.67 7.37
C SER A 213 13.62 -12.54 8.34
N THR A 214 14.67 -11.87 8.83
CA THR A 214 14.53 -10.61 9.56
C THR A 214 14.24 -9.45 8.59
N PRO A 215 13.70 -8.32 9.07
CA PRO A 215 13.54 -7.14 8.21
C PRO A 215 14.87 -6.65 7.61
N LEU A 216 15.98 -6.80 8.34
CA LEU A 216 17.31 -6.43 7.85
C LEU A 216 17.78 -7.36 6.73
N TYR A 217 17.58 -8.67 6.87
CA TYR A 217 17.85 -9.64 5.81
C TYR A 217 17.05 -9.30 4.55
N MET A 218 15.74 -9.05 4.68
CA MET A 218 14.91 -8.67 3.52
C MET A 218 15.36 -7.37 2.88
N ALA A 219 15.79 -6.38 3.67
CA ALA A 219 16.28 -5.11 3.14
C ALA A 219 17.57 -5.28 2.32
N ALA A 220 18.45 -6.18 2.75
CA ALA A 220 19.67 -6.53 2.02
C ALA A 220 19.35 -7.34 0.75
N GLU A 221 18.50 -8.37 0.85
CA GLU A 221 18.10 -9.23 -0.27
C GLU A 221 17.42 -8.44 -1.39
N HIS A 222 16.54 -7.51 -1.04
CA HIS A 222 15.76 -6.73 -2.00
C HIS A 222 16.38 -5.38 -2.37
N GLY A 223 17.55 -5.03 -1.84
CA GLY A 223 18.24 -3.78 -2.19
C GLY A 223 17.49 -2.53 -1.73
N SER A 224 17.07 -2.50 -0.46
CA SER A 224 16.36 -1.38 0.17
C SER A 224 17.26 -0.56 1.10
N PRO A 225 18.18 0.28 0.56
CA PRO A 225 19.23 0.93 1.34
C PRO A 225 18.67 1.88 2.39
N CYS A 226 17.54 2.56 2.12
CA CYS A 226 16.96 3.48 3.10
C CYS A 226 16.44 2.75 4.35
N VAL A 227 15.83 1.59 4.16
CA VAL A 227 15.31 0.76 5.26
C VAL A 227 16.47 0.11 6.00
N ALA A 228 17.46 -0.44 5.29
CA ALA A 228 18.67 -1.00 5.89
C ALA A 228 19.42 0.06 6.72
N HIS A 229 19.59 1.28 6.20
CA HIS A 229 20.21 2.39 6.91
C HIS A 229 19.49 2.72 8.22
N TRP A 230 18.15 2.76 8.20
CA TRP A 230 17.36 3.01 9.40
C TRP A 230 17.50 1.85 10.41
N LEU A 231 17.40 0.60 9.95
CA LEU A 231 17.51 -0.58 10.81
C LEU A 231 18.88 -0.67 11.49
N CYS A 232 19.98 -0.44 10.77
CA CYS A 232 21.33 -0.45 11.34
C CYS A 232 21.55 0.59 12.43
N ARG A 233 20.72 1.64 12.51
CA ARG A 233 20.76 2.63 13.59
C ARG A 233 19.97 2.23 14.82
N GLN A 234 19.07 1.26 14.70
CA GLN A 234 18.17 0.80 15.77
C GLN A 234 18.59 -0.55 16.37
N LEU A 235 19.30 -1.37 15.60
CA LEU A 235 19.75 -2.70 15.98
C LEU A 235 21.15 -2.64 16.61
N THR A 236 21.39 -3.47 17.63
CA THR A 236 22.72 -3.66 18.22
C THR A 236 23.46 -4.80 17.51
N ALA A 237 24.75 -4.98 17.79
CA ALA A 237 25.53 -6.08 17.22
C ALA A 237 24.99 -7.48 17.59
N GLU A 238 24.27 -7.59 18.71
CA GLU A 238 23.61 -8.83 19.14
C GLU A 238 22.33 -9.13 18.34
N ASP A 239 21.72 -8.12 17.71
CA ASP A 239 20.52 -8.28 16.88
C ASP A 239 20.82 -8.67 15.42
N ILE A 240 22.10 -8.69 15.03
CA ILE A 240 22.56 -8.87 13.63
C ILE A 240 23.11 -10.29 13.39
N ASN A 241 23.55 -11.00 14.44
CA ASN A 241 24.11 -12.36 14.39
C ASN A 241 23.12 -13.42 14.90
#